data_AF-A0A2N2G742-F1
#
_entry.id   AF-A0A2N2G742-F1
#
_cell.length_a   1.000
_cell.length_b   1.000
_cell.length_c   1.000
_cell.angle_alpha   90.00
_cell.angle_beta   90.00
_cell.angle_gamma   90.00
#
_symmetry.space_group_name_H-M   'P 1'
#
loop_
_entity.id
_entity.type
_entity.pdbx_description
1 polymer ?
#
loop_
_entity_poly.entity_id
_entity_poly.type
_entity_poly.pdbx_seq_one_letter_code
_entity_poly.pdbx_strand_id
1 'polypeptide(L)' 'MSRISGMKLGIAALIVYIFGGIGVFGGIWLIVFKKGEDVLGLGYGHTLGYLFLAVGAGLSIFGVILMRIFRNRGIA' A
#
# COMPACT_ATOMS: atom_id res chain seq x y z
N MET A 1 -30.56 -6.07 -5.83
CA MET A 1 -30.05 -4.99 -4.95
C MET A 1 -28.62 -5.36 -4.55
N SER A 2 -27.57 -5.01 -5.31
CA SER A 2 -26.51 -4.10 -4.81
C SER A 2 -25.37 -3.80 -5.83
N ARG A 3 -25.66 -3.62 -7.14
CA ARG A 3 -24.62 -3.26 -8.15
C ARG A 3 -23.76 -2.04 -7.74
N ILE A 4 -24.35 -1.11 -6.97
CA ILE A 4 -23.67 0.08 -6.43
C ILE A 4 -22.63 -0.29 -5.36
N SER A 5 -22.84 -1.37 -4.60
CA SER A 5 -21.88 -1.84 -3.58
C SER A 5 -20.63 -2.40 -4.24
N GLY A 6 -20.80 -3.14 -5.34
CA GLY A 6 -19.72 -3.70 -6.13
C GLY A 6 -18.71 -2.70 -6.64
N MET A 7 -19.21 -1.64 -7.26
CA MET A 7 -18.40 -0.54 -7.77
C MET A 7 -17.68 0.23 -6.65
N LYS A 8 -18.36 0.46 -5.50
CA LYS A 8 -17.73 1.09 -4.33
C LYS A 8 -16.61 0.23 -3.73
N LEU A 9 -16.79 -1.09 -3.68
CA LEU A 9 -15.78 -2.06 -3.22
C LEU A 9 -14.56 -2.10 -4.16
N GLY A 10 -14.79 -2.08 -5.48
CA GLY A 10 -13.72 -2.00 -6.48
C GLY A 10 -12.91 -0.71 -6.37
N ILE A 11 -13.57 0.43 -6.21
CA ILE A 11 -12.91 1.74 -6.01
C ILE A 11 -12.10 1.73 -4.70
N ALA A 12 -12.67 1.21 -3.61
CA ALA A 12 -11.95 1.10 -2.35
C ALA A 12 -10.67 0.26 -2.48
N ALA A 13 -10.73 -0.90 -3.16
CA ALA A 13 -9.56 -1.74 -3.40
C ALA A 13 -8.48 -1.04 -4.25
N LEU A 14 -8.90 -0.20 -5.21
CA LEU A 14 -7.99 0.60 -6.03
C LEU A 14 -7.30 1.70 -5.24
N ILE A 15 -8.02 2.36 -4.35
CA ILE A 15 -7.44 3.32 -3.41
C ILE A 15 -6.39 2.63 -2.54
N VAL A 16 -6.74 1.49 -1.92
CA VAL A 16 -5.80 0.71 -1.08
C VAL A 16 -4.54 0.32 -1.85
N TYR A 17 -4.68 -0.11 -3.11
CA TYR A 17 -3.55 -0.45 -3.98
C TYR A 17 -2.63 0.74 -4.25
N ILE A 18 -3.20 1.91 -4.58
CA ILE A 18 -2.44 3.13 -4.86
C ILE A 18 -1.71 3.59 -3.60
N PHE A 19 -2.38 3.61 -2.44
CA PHE A 19 -1.75 3.97 -1.16
C PHE A 19 -0.62 3.01 -0.79
N GLY A 20 -0.78 1.71 -1.04
CA GLY A 20 0.29 0.73 -0.89
C GLY A 20 1.50 1.06 -1.76
N GLY A 21 1.26 1.40 -3.04
CA GLY A 21 2.31 1.78 -3.98
C GLY A 21 3.06 3.03 -3.54
N ILE A 22 2.35 4.07 -3.10
CA ILE A 22 2.95 5.29 -2.54
C ILE A 22 3.79 4.96 -1.31
N GLY A 23 3.33 4.03 -0.46
CA GLY A 23 4.09 3.54 0.70
C GLY A 23 5.41 2.86 0.31
N VAL A 24 5.40 2.02 -0.74
CA VAL A 24 6.62 1.39 -1.27
C VAL A 24 7.59 2.43 -1.81
N PHE A 25 7.11 3.36 -2.65
CA PHE A 25 7.95 4.41 -3.23
C PHE A 25 8.48 5.37 -2.16
N GLY A 26 7.68 5.71 -1.15
CA GLY A 26 8.10 6.50 0.00
C GLY A 26 9.15 5.78 0.85
N GLY A 27 8.99 4.46 1.06
CA GLY A 27 9.97 3.63 1.74
C GLY A 27 11.31 3.57 0.99
N ILE A 28 11.28 3.36 -0.33
CA ILE A 28 12.48 3.38 -1.18
C ILE A 28 13.15 4.76 -1.12
N TRP A 29 12.37 5.83 -1.21
CA TRP A 29 12.90 7.20 -1.13
C TRP A 29 13.60 7.45 0.21
N LEU A 30 13.00 7.00 1.33
CA LEU A 30 13.64 7.06 2.65
C LEU A 30 14.94 6.25 2.72
N ILE A 31 14.97 5.03 2.15
CA ILE A 31 16.20 4.21 2.16
C ILE A 31 17.33 4.90 1.36
N VAL A 32 17.00 5.51 0.23
CA VAL A 32 17.99 6.10 -0.70
C VAL A 32 18.47 7.47 -0.22
N PHE A 33 17.56 8.36 0.17
CA PHE A 33 17.90 9.74 0.57
C PHE A 33 18.32 9.88 2.04
N LYS A 34 17.80 9.04 2.94
CA LYS A 34 18.08 9.10 4.39
C LYS A 34 19.01 7.98 4.86
N LYS A 35 20.00 7.63 4.03
CA LYS A 35 20.99 6.60 4.37
C LYS A 35 22.01 7.14 5.38
N GLY A 36 21.77 6.88 6.67
CA GLY A 36 22.71 7.18 7.76
C GLY A 36 22.31 8.36 8.66
N GLU A 37 21.20 9.01 8.38
CA GLU A 37 20.64 10.03 9.27
C GLU A 37 19.56 9.43 10.18
N ASP A 38 19.62 9.79 11.46
CA ASP A 38 18.52 9.57 12.41
C ASP A 38 17.32 10.40 11.95
N VAL A 39 16.19 9.74 11.72
CA VAL A 39 14.96 10.44 11.36
C VAL A 39 14.30 10.89 12.65
N LEU A 40 14.51 12.15 13.03
CA LEU A 40 13.78 12.81 14.13
C LEU A 40 13.85 12.06 15.49
N GLY A 41 14.85 11.20 15.71
CA GLY A 41 15.00 10.40 16.94
C GLY A 41 14.08 9.16 17.03
N LEU A 42 13.37 8.81 15.96
CA LEU A 42 12.53 7.60 15.85
C LEU A 42 13.29 6.38 15.31
N GLY A 43 14.59 6.54 15.03
CA GLY A 43 15.50 5.52 14.50
C GLY A 43 16.12 5.91 13.16
N TYR A 44 16.99 5.05 12.65
CA TYR A 44 17.69 5.29 11.39
C TYR A 44 16.75 5.30 10.18
N GLY A 45 17.02 6.17 9.21
CA GLY A 45 16.23 6.29 7.97
C GLY A 45 16.12 5.01 7.15
N HIS A 46 17.09 4.11 7.25
CA HIS A 46 17.02 2.82 6.60
C HIS A 46 15.93 1.91 7.22
N THR A 47 15.81 1.88 8.55
CA THR A 47 14.87 1.00 9.25
C THR A 47 13.43 1.44 9.05
N LEU A 48 13.18 2.75 9.12
CA LEU A 48 11.89 3.36 8.79
C LEU A 48 11.53 3.14 7.31
N GLY A 49 12.52 3.24 6.43
CA GLY A 49 12.35 2.94 5.02
C GLY A 49 11.98 1.48 4.75
N TYR A 50 12.63 0.52 5.40
CA TYR A 50 12.27 -0.91 5.31
C TYR A 50 10.87 -1.19 5.86
N LEU A 51 10.46 -0.53 6.95
CA LEU A 51 9.12 -0.64 7.51
C LEU A 51 8.07 -0.15 6.52
N PHE A 52 8.27 1.04 5.94
CA PHE A 52 7.36 1.58 4.92
C PHE A 52 7.31 0.73 3.66
N LEU A 53 8.45 0.15 3.26
CA LEU A 53 8.53 -0.74 2.11
C LEU A 53 7.78 -2.04 2.36
N ALA A 54 7.95 -2.66 3.53
CA ALA A 54 7.26 -3.89 3.92
C ALA A 54 5.73 -3.68 4.05
N VAL A 55 5.32 -2.62 4.74
CA VAL A 55 3.90 -2.28 4.93
C VAL A 55 3.26 -1.88 3.60
N GLY A 56 3.94 -1.05 2.81
CA GLY A 56 3.48 -0.63 1.47
C GLY A 56 3.32 -1.82 0.54
N ALA A 57 4.30 -2.73 0.49
CA ALA A 57 4.23 -3.93 -0.34
C ALA A 57 3.08 -4.85 0.10
N GLY A 58 2.89 -5.02 1.41
CA GLY A 58 1.76 -5.77 1.96
C GLY A 58 0.41 -5.17 1.57
N LEU A 59 0.26 -3.85 1.67
CA LEU A 59 -0.94 -3.11 1.26
C LEU A 59 -1.20 -3.21 -0.25
N SER A 60 -0.18 -3.13 -1.10
CA SER A 60 -0.33 -3.32 -2.54
C SER A 60 -0.79 -4.75 -2.88
N ILE A 61 -0.18 -5.77 -2.28
CA ILE A 61 -0.59 -7.16 -2.50
C ILE A 61 -2.04 -7.37 -2.04
N PHE A 62 -2.40 -6.84 -0.87
CA PHE A 62 -3.75 -6.93 -0.33
C PHE A 62 -4.79 -6.24 -1.23
N GLY A 63 -4.47 -5.05 -1.77
CA GLY A 63 -5.31 -4.35 -2.73
C GLY A 63 -5.59 -5.16 -4.00
N VAL A 64 -4.57 -5.82 -4.57
CA VAL A 64 -4.73 -6.68 -5.76
C VAL A 64 -5.54 -7.94 -5.43
N ILE A 65 -5.32 -8.56 -4.26
CA ILE A 65 -6.09 -9.73 -3.83
C ILE A 65 -7.57 -9.37 -3.65
N LEU A 66 -7.87 -8.22 -3.03
CA LEU A 66 -9.24 -7.72 -2.91
C LEU A 66 -9.91 -7.54 -4.28
N MET A 67 -9.21 -6.92 -5.24
CA MET A 67 -9.72 -6.80 -6.61
C MET A 67 -9.99 -8.17 -7.25
N ARG A 68 -9.08 -9.14 -7.03
CA ARG A 68 -9.26 -10.52 -7.54
C ARG A 68 -10.48 -11.18 -6.90
N ILE A 69 -10.67 -11.05 -5.59
CA ILE A 69 -11.80 -11.65 -4.87
C ILE A 69 -13.13 -11.01 -5.31
N PHE A 70 -13.20 -9.68 -5.41
CA PHE A 70 -14.43 -8.99 -5.83
C PHE A 70 -14.81 -9.32 -7.28
N ARG A 71 -13.80 -9.40 -8.17
CA ARG A 71 -14.03 -9.80 -9.57
C ARG A 71 -14.41 -11.27 -9.70
N ASN A 72 -13.78 -12.17 -8.94
CA ASN A 72 -14.08 -13.60 -8.97
C ASN A 72 -15.44 -13.95 -8.35
N ARG A 73 -15.93 -13.13 -7.42
CA ARG A 73 -17.26 -13.30 -6.80
C ARG A 73 -18.40 -12.66 -7.61
N GLY A 74 -18.13 -12.12 -8.80
CA GLY A 74 -19.15 -11.50 -9.66
C GLY A 74 -19.83 -10.27 -9.03
N ILE A 75 -19.18 -9.67 -8.04
CA ILE A 75 -19.70 -8.47 -7.34
C ILE A 75 -19.25 -7.20 -8.05
N ALA A 76 -18.62 -7.28 -9.22
CA ALA A 76 -18.17 -6.16 -10.03
C ALA A 76 -18.95 -6.11 -11.36
#